data_AF-A0A955H8S9-F1
#
_entry.id   AF-A0A955H8S9-F1
#
_cell.length_a   1.000
_cell.length_b   1.000
_cell.length_c   1.000
_cell.angle_alpha   90.00
_cell.angle_beta   90.00
_cell.angle_gamma   90.00
#
_symmetry.space_group_name_H-M   'P 1'
#
loop_
_entity.id
_entity.type
_entity.pdbx_description
1 polymer ?
#
loop_
_entity_poly.entity_id
_entity_poly.type
_entity_poly.pdbx_seq_one_letter_code
_entity_poly.pdbx_strand_id
1 'polypeptide(L)'
;MGEEILANPIAFTSIQELLVALLYVFMTIATPIVVFFLIYAGFMYVTAQGNPEKIRVASQALMYGIIGGVIILGSAGIATIIKNTVEAF
;
A
#
# COMPACT_ATOMS: atom_id res chain seq x y z
N MET A 1 -43.53 -4.07 23.45
CA MET A 1 -43.17 -3.55 22.11
C MET A 1 -41.90 -2.74 22.34
N GLY A 2 -40.69 -3.21 22.09
CA GLY A 2 -40.26 -4.20 21.12
C GLY A 2 -39.34 -3.47 20.16
N GLU A 3 -38.04 -3.42 20.49
CA GLU A 3 -36.94 -3.22 19.54
C GLU A 3 -35.76 -4.03 20.08
N GLU A 4 -35.66 -5.29 19.69
CA GLU A 4 -34.41 -6.02 19.88
C GLU A 4 -33.39 -5.43 18.91
N ILE A 5 -32.58 -4.52 19.44
CA ILE A 5 -31.48 -3.91 18.72
C ILE A 5 -30.50 -5.04 18.43
N LEU A 6 -30.49 -5.52 17.19
CA LEU A 6 -29.54 -6.54 16.76
C LEU A 6 -28.13 -5.97 16.95
N ALA A 7 -27.42 -6.46 17.97
CA ALA A 7 -26.05 -6.09 18.23
C ALA A 7 -25.23 -6.43 17.00
N ASN A 8 -24.56 -5.43 16.44
CA ASN A 8 -23.77 -5.58 15.24
C ASN A 8 -22.69 -6.66 15.47
N PRO A 9 -22.71 -7.79 14.74
CA PRO A 9 -21.75 -8.88 14.94
C PRO A 9 -20.35 -8.53 14.40
N ILE A 10 -20.21 -7.40 13.72
CA ILE A 10 -18.93 -6.86 13.25
C ILE A 10 -18.56 -5.61 14.07
N ALA A 11 -17.28 -5.44 14.34
CA ALA A 11 -16.74 -4.40 15.22
C ALA A 11 -16.81 -2.96 14.64
N PHE A 12 -17.49 -2.75 13.50
CA PHE A 12 -17.49 -1.47 12.77
C PHE A 12 -18.89 -0.87 12.75
N THR A 13 -19.03 0.37 13.19
CA THR A 13 -20.31 1.06 13.32
C THR A 13 -20.67 1.91 12.10
N SER A 14 -19.73 2.11 11.18
CA SER A 14 -19.93 2.83 9.93
C SER A 14 -19.20 2.18 8.74
N ILE A 15 -19.66 2.45 7.52
CA ILE A 15 -19.00 2.01 6.28
C ILE A 15 -17.59 2.62 6.20
N GLN A 16 -17.44 3.86 6.67
CA GLN A 16 -16.18 4.57 6.71
C GLN A 16 -15.15 3.84 7.59
N GLU A 17 -15.54 3.41 8.78
CA GLU A 17 -14.67 2.63 9.69
C GLU A 17 -14.23 1.31 9.06
N LEU A 18 -15.15 0.60 8.40
CA LEU A 18 -14.84 -0.64 7.70
C LEU A 18 -13.82 -0.41 6.56
N LEU A 19 -14.00 0.64 5.76
CA LEU A 19 -13.09 0.97 4.67
C LEU A 19 -11.70 1.37 5.18
N VAL A 20 -11.63 2.14 6.26
CA VAL A 20 -10.36 2.51 6.91
C VAL A 20 -9.65 1.27 7.44
N ALA A 21 -10.36 0.35 8.10
CA ALA A 21 -9.78 -0.89 8.59
C ALA A 21 -9.24 -1.77 7.45
N LEU A 22 -9.98 -1.89 6.33
CA LEU A 22 -9.52 -2.62 5.14
C LEU A 22 -8.27 -1.98 4.53
N LEU A 23 -8.22 -0.64 4.44
CA LEU A 23 -7.05 0.09 3.98
C LEU A 23 -5.83 -0.16 4.88
N TYR A 24 -6.00 -0.18 6.19
CA TYR A 24 -4.91 -0.50 7.12
C TYR A 24 -4.37 -1.91 6.91
N VAL A 25 -5.23 -2.92 6.79
CA VAL A 25 -4.82 -4.30 6.50
C VAL A 25 -4.06 -4.37 5.18
N PHE A 26 -4.55 -3.69 4.16
CA PHE A 26 -3.89 -3.62 2.86
C PHE A 26 -2.50 -2.97 2.96
N MET A 27 -2.36 -1.84 3.66
CA MET A 27 -1.06 -1.17 3.84
C MET A 27 -0.06 -2.06 4.59
N THR A 28 -0.50 -2.75 5.64
CA THR A 28 0.37 -3.67 6.40
C THR A 28 0.93 -4.79 5.53
N ILE A 29 0.17 -5.30 4.57
CA ILE A 29 0.60 -6.36 3.67
C ILE A 29 1.38 -5.80 2.46
N ALA A 30 0.99 -4.63 1.95
CA ALA A 30 1.59 -4.03 0.76
C ALA A 30 3.03 -3.57 1.01
N THR A 31 3.35 -3.05 2.19
CA THR A 31 4.71 -2.59 2.54
C THR A 31 5.78 -3.70 2.38
N PRO A 32 5.67 -4.88 3.03
CA PRO A 32 6.65 -5.94 2.85
C PRO A 32 6.69 -6.49 1.42
N ILE A 33 5.55 -6.49 0.71
CA ILE A 33 5.50 -6.91 -0.71
C ILE A 33 6.36 -5.99 -1.58
N VAL A 34 6.26 -4.66 -1.40
CA VAL A 34 7.09 -3.72 -2.16
C VAL A 34 8.58 -3.96 -1.90
N VAL A 35 8.97 -4.14 -0.63
CA VAL A 35 10.37 -4.44 -0.28
C VAL A 35 10.84 -5.71 -0.97
N PHE A 36 10.02 -6.76 -0.98
CA PHE A 36 10.32 -8.01 -1.68
C PHE A 36 10.53 -7.80 -3.18
N PHE A 37 9.67 -7.01 -3.85
CA PHE A 37 9.81 -6.71 -5.27
C PHE A 37 11.09 -5.92 -5.59
N LEU A 38 11.49 -4.99 -4.73
CA LEU A 38 12.74 -4.25 -4.90
C LEU A 38 13.95 -5.18 -4.79
N ILE A 39 13.95 -6.08 -3.82
CA ILE A 39 14.99 -7.11 -3.67
C ILE A 39 15.03 -8.02 -4.91
N TYR A 40 13.87 -8.49 -5.37
CA TYR A 40 13.76 -9.34 -6.56
C TYR A 40 14.30 -8.65 -7.81
N ALA A 41 13.98 -7.37 -8.02
CA ALA A 41 14.54 -6.59 -9.12
C ALA A 41 16.07 -6.48 -9.01
N GLY A 42 16.62 -6.33 -7.79
CA GLY A 42 18.05 -6.39 -7.52
C GLY A 42 18.68 -7.72 -7.95
N PHE A 43 18.05 -8.85 -7.62
CA PHE A 43 18.51 -10.17 -8.09
C PHE A 43 18.46 -10.30 -9.62
N MET A 44 17.47 -9.70 -10.29
CA MET A 44 17.41 -9.68 -11.75
C MET A 44 18.58 -8.91 -12.36
N TYR A 45 19.03 -7.81 -11.75
CA TYR A 45 20.24 -7.11 -12.19
C TYR A 45 21.50 -7.97 -12.04
N VAL A 46 21.67 -8.65 -10.91
CA VAL A 46 22.84 -9.52 -10.67
C VAL A 46 22.85 -10.69 -11.66
N THR A 47 21.71 -11.32 -11.89
CA THR A 47 21.56 -12.47 -12.80
C THR A 47 21.58 -12.09 -14.28
N ALA A 48 21.43 -10.80 -14.62
CA ALA A 48 21.52 -10.33 -15.99
C ALA A 48 22.94 -10.48 -16.58
N GLN A 49 23.98 -10.48 -15.75
CA GLN A 49 25.38 -10.73 -16.17
C GLN A 49 25.84 -9.88 -17.37
N GLY A 50 25.40 -8.62 -17.45
CA GLY A 50 25.76 -7.72 -18.56
C GLY A 50 24.92 -7.90 -19.83
N ASN A 51 23.96 -8.83 -19.87
CA ASN A 51 23.03 -8.95 -20.99
C ASN A 51 22.10 -7.71 -21.05
N PRO A 52 22.17 -6.90 -22.13
CA PRO A 52 21.42 -5.65 -22.22
C PRO A 52 19.90 -5.84 -22.10
N GLU A 53 19.37 -6.92 -22.67
CA GLU A 53 17.94 -7.19 -22.66
C GLU A 53 17.46 -7.54 -21.25
N LYS A 54 18.21 -8.38 -20.53
CA LYS A 54 17.88 -8.71 -19.13
C LYS A 54 18.01 -7.50 -18.20
N ILE A 55 19.00 -6.62 -18.44
CA ILE A 55 19.15 -5.36 -17.69
C ILE A 55 17.95 -4.44 -17.94
N ARG A 56 17.45 -4.37 -19.17
CA ARG A 56 16.25 -3.59 -19.50
C ARG A 56 15.04 -4.09 -18.71
N VAL A 57 14.84 -5.40 -18.65
CA VAL A 57 13.74 -6.01 -17.88
C VAL A 57 13.91 -5.77 -16.37
N ALA A 58 15.13 -5.93 -15.83
CA ALA A 58 15.41 -5.66 -14.42
C ALA A 58 15.14 -4.18 -14.05
N SER A 59 15.49 -3.25 -14.94
CA SER A 59 15.19 -1.81 -14.77
C SER A 59 13.71 -1.51 -14.77
N GLN A 60 12.96 -2.17 -15.64
CA GLN A 60 11.51 -2.01 -15.68
C GLN A 60 10.85 -2.57 -14.41
N ALA A 61 11.30 -3.74 -13.94
CA ALA A 61 10.83 -4.33 -12.68
C ALA A 61 11.14 -3.42 -11.47
N LEU A 62 12.35 -2.87 -11.41
CA LEU A 62 12.75 -1.92 -10.36
C LEU A 62 11.88 -0.66 -10.40
N MET A 63 11.65 -0.09 -11.58
CA MET A 63 10.82 1.10 -11.75
C MET A 63 9.39 0.86 -11.23
N TYR A 64 8.77 -0.27 -11.57
CA TYR A 64 7.45 -0.60 -11.05
C TYR A 64 7.43 -0.81 -9.54
N GLY A 65 8.49 -1.43 -8.98
CA GLY A 65 8.65 -1.55 -7.52
C GLY A 65 8.75 -0.18 -6.83
N ILE A 66 9.52 0.76 -7.41
CA ILE A 66 9.62 2.13 -6.90
C ILE A 66 8.29 2.86 -6.99
N ILE A 67 7.58 2.78 -8.12
CA ILE A 67 6.26 3.39 -8.29
C ILE A 67 5.29 2.84 -7.23
N GLY A 68 5.28 1.53 -6.99
CA GLY A 68 4.47 0.92 -5.93
C GLY A 68 4.80 1.48 -4.55
N GLY A 69 6.09 1.61 -4.21
CA GLY A 69 6.53 2.22 -2.96
C GLY A 69 6.12 3.69 -2.82
N VAL A 70 6.29 4.47 -3.89
CA VAL A 70 5.89 5.89 -3.93
C VAL A 70 4.39 6.06 -3.75
N ILE A 71 3.57 5.17 -4.31
CA ILE A 71 2.11 5.22 -4.13
C ILE A 71 1.74 4.99 -2.65
N ILE A 72 2.35 4.01 -1.99
CA ILE A 72 2.06 3.71 -0.57
C ILE A 72 2.48 4.88 0.32
N LEU A 73 3.73 5.33 0.17
CA LEU A 73 4.29 6.42 0.98
C LEU A 73 3.59 7.77 0.67
N GLY A 74 3.35 8.03 -0.61
CA GLY A 74 2.69 9.24 -1.09
C GLY A 74 1.23 9.31 -0.65
N SER A 75 0.49 8.20 -0.68
CA SER A 75 -0.88 8.14 -0.17
C SER A 75 -0.96 8.51 1.31
N ALA A 76 -0.08 7.93 2.15
CA ALA A 76 -0.04 8.25 3.58
C ALA A 76 0.34 9.73 3.83
N GLY A 77 1.32 10.24 3.07
CA GLY A 77 1.74 11.64 3.15
C GLY A 77 0.62 12.61 2.78
N ILE A 78 -0.05 12.39 1.66
CA ILE A 78 -1.18 13.21 1.19
C ILE A 78 -2.34 13.16 2.19
N ALA A 79 -2.70 11.97 2.69
CA ALA A 79 -3.75 11.81 3.69
C ALA A 79 -3.45 12.61 4.96
N THR A 80 -2.20 12.60 5.41
CA THR A 80 -1.76 13.37 6.59
C THR A 80 -1.85 14.87 6.34
N ILE A 81 -1.43 15.35 5.17
CA ILE A 81 -1.52 16.77 4.80
C ILE A 81 -2.97 17.24 4.79
N ILE A 82 -3.87 16.45 4.17
CA ILE A 82 -5.30 16.78 4.13
C ILE A 82 -5.87 16.81 5.55
N LYS A 83 -5.59 15.79 6.38
CA LYS A 83 -6.06 15.74 7.76
C LYS A 83 -5.61 16.97 8.56
N ASN A 84 -4.31 17.28 8.51
CA ASN A 84 -3.76 18.44 9.21
C ASN A 84 -4.35 19.76 8.73
N THR A 85 -4.68 19.85 7.42
CA THR A 85 -5.32 21.05 6.87
C THR A 85 -6.73 21.20 7.41
N VAL A 86 -7.52 20.12 7.46
CA VAL A 86 -8.88 20.14 8.00
C VAL A 86 -8.90 20.46 9.49
N GLU A 87 -7.94 19.97 10.28
CA GLU A 87 -7.82 20.26 11.71
C GLU A 87 -7.36 21.70 12.01
N ALA A 88 -6.71 22.37 11.05
CA ALA A 88 -6.21 23.73 11.22
C ALA A 88 -7.28 24.82 10.98
N PHE A 89 -8.45 24.46 10.45
CA PHE A 89 -9.61 25.34 10.25
C PHE A 89 -10.72 25.03 11.25
#